data_AF-A0A258NRY0-F1
#
_entry.id   AF-A0A258NRY0-F1
#
_cell.length_a   1.000
_cell.length_b   1.000
_cell.length_c   1.000
_cell.angle_alpha   90.00
_cell.angle_beta   90.00
_cell.angle_gamma   90.00
#
_symmetry.space_group_name_H-M   'P 1'
#
loop_
_entity.id
_entity.type
_entity.pdbx_description
1 polymer ?
#
loop_
_entity_poly.entity_id
_entity_poly.type
_entity_poly.pdbx_seq_one_letter_code
_entity_poly.pdbx_strand_id
1 'polypeptide(L)'
;MQIHLTVPITVHTAKKRKLELLPVIQDIPRPSDDANLLGRFLKPGGVQVPLVPGQSTLIQSYMLRNKTEALSEDGIVAFTLQGDTLIECLHEVGMTPTEA
;
A
#
# COMPACT_ATOMS: atom_id res chain seq x y z
N MET A 1 -11.34 -13.59 -17.70
CA MET A 1 -10.00 -12.98 -17.56
C MET A 1 -10.15 -11.48 -17.66
N GLN A 2 -9.99 -10.76 -16.55
CA GLN A 2 -10.12 -9.30 -16.53
C GLN A 2 -8.71 -8.74 -16.31
N ILE A 3 -8.09 -8.23 -17.38
CA ILE A 3 -6.76 -7.63 -17.31
C ILE A 3 -6.92 -6.27 -16.63
N HIS A 4 -6.67 -6.21 -15.33
CA HIS A 4 -6.60 -4.94 -14.60
C HIS A 4 -5.28 -4.26 -14.99
N LEU A 5 -5.33 -3.38 -16.00
CA LEU A 5 -4.23 -2.47 -16.33
C LEU A 5 -4.18 -1.37 -15.26
N THR A 6 -3.67 -1.71 -14.08
CA THR A 6 -3.48 -0.75 -12.99
C THR A 6 -2.25 0.10 -13.27
N VAL A 7 -2.49 1.34 -13.69
CA VAL A 7 -1.44 2.34 -13.93
C VAL A 7 -0.81 2.73 -12.59
N PRO A 8 0.54 2.74 -12.46
CA PRO A 8 1.19 3.11 -11.20
C PRO A 8 0.88 4.56 -10.79
N ILE A 9 0.79 4.79 -9.49
CA ILE A 9 0.73 6.13 -8.92
C ILE A 9 2.15 6.65 -8.68
N THR A 10 2.43 7.85 -9.19
CA THR A 10 3.66 8.57 -8.85
C THR A 10 3.44 9.34 -7.56
N VAL A 11 4.30 9.15 -6.56
CA VAL A 11 4.27 9.88 -5.30
C VAL A 11 5.61 10.54 -5.00
N HIS A 12 5.55 11.72 -4.38
CA HIS A 12 6.72 12.48 -3.97
C HIS A 12 6.95 12.37 -2.46
N THR A 13 8.14 11.92 -2.09
CA THR A 13 8.54 11.80 -0.69
C THR A 13 9.17 13.09 -0.18
N ALA A 14 9.13 13.30 1.14
CA ALA A 14 9.78 14.46 1.78
C ALA A 14 11.30 14.51 1.53
N LYS A 15 11.93 13.35 1.23
CA LYS A 15 13.34 13.24 0.85
C LYS A 15 13.62 13.56 -0.63
N LYS A 16 12.66 14.16 -1.35
CA LYS A 16 12.72 14.45 -2.80
C LYS A 16 12.93 13.22 -3.69
N ARG A 17 12.68 12.00 -3.18
CA ARG A 17 12.61 10.78 -4.00
C ARG A 17 11.20 10.67 -4.59
N LYS A 18 11.13 10.32 -5.88
CA LYS A 18 9.91 9.88 -6.58
C LYS A 18 9.76 8.37 -6.36
N LEU A 19 8.57 7.92 -5.99
CA LEU A 19 8.22 6.49 -5.97
C LEU A 19 7.11 6.25 -6.98
N GLU A 20 7.16 5.12 -7.65
CA GLU A 20 6.11 4.66 -8.57
C GLU A 20 5.49 3.41 -7.98
N LEU A 21 4.29 3.57 -7.42
CA LEU A 21 3.66 2.52 -6.64
C LEU A 21 2.50 1.89 -7.40
N LEU A 22 2.43 0.57 -7.36
CA LEU A 22 1.34 -0.25 -7.89
C LEU A 22 0.45 -0.74 -6.74
N PRO A 23 -0.84 -0.96 -6.99
CA PRO A 23 -1.72 -1.52 -5.98
C PRO A 23 -1.37 -2.98 -5.76
N VAL A 24 -1.19 -3.37 -4.51
CA VAL A 24 -1.03 -4.78 -4.16
C VAL A 24 -2.41 -5.42 -4.21
N ILE A 25 -2.55 -6.48 -5.01
CA ILE A 25 -3.77 -7.28 -5.02
C ILE A 25 -3.84 -8.02 -3.68
N GLN A 26 -4.90 -7.79 -2.94
CA GLN A 26 -5.18 -8.49 -1.69
C GLN A 26 -6.44 -9.33 -1.89
N ASP A 27 -6.42 -10.56 -1.40
CA ASP A 27 -7.60 -11.45 -1.43
C ASP A 27 -8.67 -11.00 -0.41
N ILE A 28 -8.26 -10.16 0.56
CA ILE A 28 -9.13 -9.62 1.59
C ILE A 28 -9.74 -8.28 1.08
N PRO A 29 -11.08 -8.13 1.08
CA PRO A 29 -11.70 -6.89 0.66
C PRO A 29 -11.38 -5.75 1.64
N ARG A 30 -10.70 -4.71 1.15
CA ARG A 30 -10.66 -3.39 1.81
C ARG A 30 -12.02 -2.69 1.72
N PRO A 31 -12.31 -1.79 2.67
CA PRO A 31 -11.51 -1.49 3.86
C PRO A 31 -11.74 -2.45 5.04
N SER A 32 -10.65 -2.93 5.65
CA SER A 32 -10.73 -3.48 7.01
C SER A 32 -10.99 -2.33 7.99
N ASP A 33 -12.22 -2.22 8.49
CA ASP A 33 -12.59 -1.27 9.56
C ASP A 33 -11.96 -1.62 10.92
N ASP A 34 -11.24 -2.74 11.00
CA ASP A 34 -10.66 -3.23 12.25
C ASP A 34 -9.23 -2.68 12.48
N ALA A 35 -9.10 -1.82 13.48
CA ALA A 35 -7.81 -1.26 13.89
C ALA A 35 -6.78 -2.33 14.31
N ASN A 36 -7.21 -3.51 14.79
CA ASN A 36 -6.30 -4.61 15.14
C ASN A 36 -5.71 -5.27 13.89
N LEU A 37 -6.46 -5.34 12.79
CA LEU A 37 -5.96 -5.85 11.52
C LEU A 37 -4.89 -4.91 10.96
N LEU A 38 -5.10 -3.59 11.06
CA LEU A 38 -4.09 -2.60 10.66
C LEU A 38 -2.79 -2.75 11.48
N GLY A 39 -2.89 -2.95 12.80
CA GLY A 39 -1.73 -3.16 13.66
C GLY A 39 -0.92 -4.43 13.34
N ARG A 40 -1.59 -5.49 12.88
CA ARG A 40 -0.95 -6.74 12.42
C ARG A 40 -0.40 -6.63 10.99
N PHE A 41 -0.99 -5.73 10.20
CA PHE A 41 -0.55 -5.44 8.84
C PHE A 41 0.73 -4.61 8.80
N LEU A 42 0.95 -3.74 9.80
CA LEU A 42 2.19 -2.96 9.89
C LEU A 42 3.38 -3.87 10.27
N LYS A 43 4.48 -3.72 9.54
CA LYS A 43 5.72 -4.43 9.86
C LYS A 43 6.38 -3.78 11.08
N PRO A 44 6.65 -4.51 12.18
CA PRO A 44 7.36 -3.96 13.34
C PRO A 44 8.74 -3.44 12.92
N GLY A 45 9.03 -2.16 13.17
CA GLY A 45 10.28 -1.52 12.73
C GLY A 45 10.39 -1.33 11.21
N GLY A 46 9.28 -1.45 10.48
CA GLY A 46 9.23 -1.26 9.03
C GLY A 46 9.66 0.14 8.59
N VAL A 47 10.10 0.25 7.34
CA VAL A 47 10.53 1.51 6.75
C VAL A 47 9.37 2.50 6.72
N GLN A 48 9.63 3.71 7.24
CA GLN A 48 8.70 4.83 7.18
C GLN A 48 9.20 5.85 6.16
N VAL A 49 8.33 6.18 5.21
CA VAL A 49 8.59 7.13 4.14
C VAL A 49 7.62 8.31 4.29
N PRO A 50 8.07 9.43 4.89
CA PRO A 50 7.25 10.62 4.98
C PRO A 50 7.00 11.20 3.59
N LEU A 51 5.76 11.61 3.34
CA LEU A 51 5.32 12.19 2.08
C LEU A 51 5.38 13.71 2.11
N VAL A 52 5.42 14.34 0.93
CA VAL A 52 5.16 15.78 0.86
C VAL A 52 3.66 16.05 1.07
N PRO A 53 3.28 17.24 1.60
CA PRO A 53 1.89 17.60 1.80
C PRO A 53 1.04 17.41 0.54
N GLY A 54 -0.17 16.85 0.70
CA GLY A 54 -1.13 16.62 -0.38
C GLY A 54 -0.97 15.30 -1.14
N GLN A 55 0.14 14.57 -0.97
CA GLN A 55 0.30 13.24 -1.57
C GLN A 55 -0.54 12.17 -0.87
N SER A 56 -0.77 12.31 0.44
CA SER A 56 -1.61 11.41 1.24
C SER A 56 -3.01 11.26 0.65
N THR A 57 -3.68 12.37 0.31
CA THR A 57 -5.01 12.34 -0.34
C THR A 57 -4.99 11.65 -1.70
N LEU A 58 -3.92 11.85 -2.47
CA LEU A 58 -3.75 11.25 -3.81
C LEU A 58 -3.61 9.72 -3.69
N ILE A 59 -2.76 9.29 -2.76
CA ILE A 59 -2.54 7.88 -2.41
C ILE A 59 -3.83 7.24 -1.88
N GLN A 60 -4.51 7.89 -0.94
CA GLN A 60 -5.75 7.39 -0.37
C GLN A 60 -6.83 7.18 -1.44
N SER A 61 -6.99 8.14 -2.34
CA SER A 61 -7.95 8.04 -3.46
C SER A 61 -7.59 6.90 -4.41
N TYR A 62 -6.29 6.70 -4.65
CA TYR A 62 -5.79 5.63 -5.51
C TYR A 62 -5.99 4.24 -4.88
N MET A 63 -5.68 4.10 -3.60
CA MET A 63 -5.91 2.88 -2.83
C MET A 63 -7.40 2.51 -2.80
N LEU A 64 -8.28 3.50 -2.58
CA LEU A 64 -9.73 3.30 -2.60
C LEU A 64 -10.24 2.87 -3.98
N ARG A 65 -9.79 3.52 -5.05
CA ARG A 65 -10.18 3.18 -6.43
C ARG A 65 -9.78 1.76 -6.80
N ASN A 66 -8.60 1.33 -6.36
CA ASN A 66 -8.04 0.01 -6.64
C ASN A 66 -8.41 -1.03 -5.58
N LYS A 67 -9.23 -0.66 -4.57
CA LYS A 67 -9.66 -1.52 -3.47
C LYS A 67 -8.50 -2.25 -2.76
N THR A 68 -7.44 -1.51 -2.43
CA THR A 68 -6.24 -2.06 -1.78
C THR A 68 -5.87 -1.32 -0.49
N GLU A 69 -5.27 -2.04 0.47
CA GLU A 69 -4.64 -1.51 1.70
C GLU A 69 -3.15 -1.20 1.48
N ALA A 70 -2.56 -1.65 0.38
CA ALA A 70 -1.11 -1.63 0.20
C ALA A 70 -0.70 -1.27 -1.21
N LEU A 71 0.40 -0.56 -1.30
CA LEU A 71 1.05 -0.20 -2.55
C LEU A 71 2.50 -0.68 -2.55
N SER A 72 3.03 -1.09 -3.70
CA SER A 72 4.40 -1.59 -3.82
C SER A 72 5.08 -1.02 -5.06
N GLU A 73 6.37 -0.72 -4.97
CA GLU A 73 7.19 -0.27 -6.12
C GLU A 73 7.66 -1.45 -6.98
N ASP A 74 7.99 -2.57 -6.33
CA ASP A 74 8.69 -3.72 -6.92
C ASP A 74 7.92 -5.04 -6.79
N GLY A 75 6.78 -5.04 -6.09
CA GLY A 75 6.01 -6.24 -5.76
C GLY A 75 6.59 -7.05 -4.60
N ILE A 76 7.69 -6.60 -3.99
CA ILE A 76 8.38 -7.28 -2.88
C ILE A 76 8.14 -6.55 -1.57
N VAL A 77 8.25 -5.22 -1.58
CA VAL A 77 8.03 -4.38 -0.40
C VAL A 77 6.73 -3.61 -0.56
N ALA A 78 5.81 -3.80 0.38
CA ALA A 78 4.52 -3.13 0.39
C ALA A 78 4.47 -2.02 1.44
N PHE A 79 3.72 -0.95 1.14
CA PHE A 79 3.52 0.20 2.00
C PHE A 79 2.03 0.50 2.14
N THR A 80 1.58 0.79 3.36
CA THR A 80 0.26 1.35 3.64
C THR A 80 0.38 2.82 3.98
N LEU A 81 -0.67 3.59 3.73
CA LEU A 81 -0.75 4.98 4.14
C LEU A 81 -1.23 5.07 5.61
N GLN A 82 -0.50 5.82 6.43
CA GLN A 82 -0.93 6.24 7.77
C GLN A 82 -0.66 7.75 7.92
N GLY A 83 -1.74 8.55 7.90
CA GLY A 83 -1.62 10.00 7.85
C GLY A 83 -0.86 10.46 6.61
N ASP A 84 0.23 11.19 6.80
CA ASP A 84 1.13 11.68 5.73
C ASP A 84 2.40 10.83 5.57
N THR A 85 2.39 9.58 6.03
CA THR A 85 3.55 8.67 5.95
C THR A 85 3.14 7.34 5.33
N LEU A 86 3.97 6.86 4.40
CA LEU A 86 3.91 5.48 3.92
C LEU A 86 4.71 4.61 4.88
N ILE A 87 4.09 3.57 5.42
CA ILE A 87 4.72 2.65 6.37
C ILE A 87 4.76 1.27 5.74
N GLU A 88 5.93 0.64 5.78
CA GLU A 88 6.12 -0.72 5.32
C GLU A 88 5.17 -1.68 6.06
N CYS A 89 4.50 -2.52 5.29
CA CYS A 89 3.48 -3.44 5.77
C CYS A 89 3.76 -4.86 5.26
N LEU A 90 3.23 -5.82 6.00
CA LEU A 90 3.31 -7.24 5.69
C LEU A 90 2.20 -7.56 4.70
N HIS A 91 2.51 -7.56 3.40
CA HIS A 91 1.57 -7.98 2.36
C HIS A 91 1.16 -9.45 2.44
N GLU A 92 1.91 -10.26 3.21
CA GLU A 92 1.70 -11.72 3.34
C GLU A 92 0.45 -12.04 4.18
N VAL A 93 -0.07 -11.07 4.96
CA VAL A 93 -1.28 -11.26 5.79
C VAL A 93 -2.53 -11.48 4.92
N GLY A 94 -2.44 -11.26 3.60
CA GLY A 94 -3.50 -11.56 2.63
C GLY A 94 -3.08 -12.47 1.47
N MET A 95 -1.85 -13.00 1.46
CA MET A 95 -1.45 -14.03 0.50
C MET A 95 -1.56 -15.39 1.20
N THR A 96 -2.69 -16.09 1.04
CA THR A 96 -2.64 -17.55 1.17
C THR A 96 -1.57 -18.05 0.21
N PRO A 97 -0.61 -18.88 0.64
CA PRO A 97 0.28 -19.55 -0.29
C PRO A 97 -0.60 -20.33 -1.25
N THR A 98 -0.64 -19.91 -2.51
CA THR A 98 -1.13 -20.81 -3.56
C THR A 98 0.03 -21.76 -3.83
N GLU A 99 0.23 -22.72 -2.92
CA GLU A 99 1.08 -23.87 -3.16
C GLU A 99 0.22 -25.02 -3.69
N ALA A 100 0.50 -25.31 -4.96
CA ALA A 100 0.44 -26.59 -5.68
C ALA A 100 -0.91 -27.31 -5.85
#